data_AF-A0A7W6D0V8-F1
#
_entry.id   AF-A0A7W6D0V8-F1
#
_cell.length_a   1.000
_cell.length_b   1.000
_cell.length_c   1.000
_cell.angle_alpha   90.00
_cell.angle_beta   90.00
_cell.angle_gamma   90.00
#
_symmetry.space_group_name_H-M   'P 1'
#
loop_
_entity.id
_entity.type
_entity.pdbx_description
1 polymer ?
#
loop_
_entity_poly.entity_id
_entity_poly.type
_entity_poly.pdbx_seq_one_letter_code
_entity_poly.pdbx_strand_id
1 'polypeptide(L)'
;MSYAALLSKIVSQGNGTSRRKQRLKSAMREAAQDRSFEIAERGSRSAGGDWFVCRLAEMKLDIGDVGHVKALRDAGHKIFKSQDGQGVLARALIMEGRTQEAEKIILDLVLRNQSPDPLRLLRLLPPEPTLLDKACAAFQRSERTSYRKAIQASHLVEVAVATGDVERGLEITNQALRWLDGAKPERVTYSEPDRLEDLDKALADFHELMKGVGEFFLISGTLLGIKRENSLLEFDKDIDVGVFDPAVVERLAQAVGSSFAFAPDISSNIDGFKVKHRNGVLVDVFLHHVEGDSVWHGGPAHVWDNSKWWSRDEEKFETVTYKGRDYLAPADWDKYLTENYGDWRSPVRQYNASLEAPNRRLRDAGLARLYSRQNFVKYYHRADFQMLLRAMAAYEAAFGADAFLLNAKRVMLADSREDAHPFAATPRPRLLADT
;
A
#
# COMPACT_ATOMS: atom_id res chain seq x y z
N MET A 1 -12.81 -26.53 -21.15
CA MET A 1 -11.95 -27.51 -20.44
C MET A 1 -12.44 -27.54 -19.00
N SER A 2 -12.78 -28.68 -18.41
CA SER A 2 -13.28 -28.69 -17.02
C SER A 2 -12.18 -28.19 -16.06
N TYR A 3 -12.56 -27.53 -14.97
CA TYR A 3 -11.61 -27.00 -13.98
C TYR A 3 -10.68 -28.09 -13.42
N ALA A 4 -11.20 -29.31 -13.26
CA ALA A 4 -10.42 -30.50 -12.91
C ALA A 4 -9.37 -30.85 -13.99
N ALA A 5 -9.69 -30.70 -15.28
CA ALA A 5 -8.75 -30.92 -16.37
C ALA A 5 -7.68 -29.83 -16.45
N LEU A 6 -8.00 -28.56 -16.12
CA LEU A 6 -7.04 -27.46 -16.06
C LEU A 6 -6.03 -27.67 -14.90
N LEU A 7 -6.53 -28.02 -13.71
CA LEU A 7 -5.69 -28.33 -12.54
C LEU A 7 -4.81 -29.56 -12.78
N SER A 8 -5.36 -30.63 -13.37
CA SER A 8 -4.60 -31.84 -13.71
C SER A 8 -3.50 -31.55 -14.75
N LYS A 9 -3.76 -30.66 -15.70
CA LYS A 9 -2.78 -30.20 -16.70
C LYS A 9 -1.67 -29.31 -16.11
N ILE A 10 -1.98 -28.48 -15.12
CA ILE A 10 -1.00 -27.64 -14.42
C ILE A 10 -0.12 -28.45 -13.45
N VAL A 11 -0.68 -29.52 -12.85
CA VAL A 11 0.06 -30.42 -11.94
C VAL A 11 0.94 -31.39 -12.72
N SER A 12 0.55 -31.80 -13.94
CA SER A 12 1.29 -32.77 -14.76
C SER A 12 2.45 -32.19 -15.60
N GLN A 13 2.57 -30.86 -15.72
CA GLN A 13 3.66 -30.22 -16.48
C GLN A 13 4.68 -29.59 -15.52
N GLY A 14 5.87 -30.20 -15.45
CA GLY A 14 6.87 -29.99 -14.40
C GLY A 14 7.75 -28.74 -14.46
N ASN A 15 8.45 -28.55 -13.33
CA ASN A 15 9.70 -27.83 -13.03
C ASN A 15 9.79 -26.31 -13.28
N GLY A 16 9.23 -25.52 -12.34
CA GLY A 16 9.57 -24.11 -12.14
C GLY A 16 8.70 -23.41 -11.08
N THR A 17 9.23 -23.20 -9.87
CA THR A 17 8.46 -22.76 -8.68
C THR A 17 7.86 -21.36 -8.79
N SER A 18 8.48 -20.42 -9.51
CA SER A 18 8.01 -19.03 -9.62
C SER A 18 6.86 -18.85 -10.64
N ARG A 19 7.05 -19.36 -11.87
CA ARG A 19 6.00 -19.34 -12.92
C ARG A 19 4.79 -20.21 -12.55
N ARG A 20 4.98 -21.29 -11.78
CA ARG A 20 3.89 -22.09 -11.21
C ARG A 20 3.04 -21.27 -10.25
N LYS A 21 3.65 -20.51 -9.32
CA LYS A 21 2.89 -19.64 -8.39
C LYS A 21 2.11 -18.56 -9.12
N GLN A 22 2.66 -17.98 -10.18
CA GLN A 22 2.01 -16.91 -10.94
C GLN A 22 0.85 -17.43 -11.79
N ARG A 23 1.03 -18.57 -12.49
CA ARG A 23 -0.05 -19.25 -13.23
C ARG A 23 -1.15 -19.79 -12.32
N LEU A 24 -0.79 -20.32 -11.16
CA LEU A 24 -1.77 -20.78 -10.16
C LEU A 24 -2.56 -19.59 -9.58
N LYS A 25 -1.91 -18.46 -9.28
CA LYS A 25 -2.60 -17.23 -8.88
C LYS A 25 -3.57 -16.73 -9.96
N SER A 26 -3.18 -16.77 -11.22
CA SER A 26 -4.05 -16.39 -12.34
C SER A 26 -5.25 -17.33 -12.48
N ALA A 27 -5.03 -18.65 -12.44
CA ALA A 27 -6.10 -19.65 -12.51
C ALA A 27 -7.03 -19.61 -11.28
N MET A 28 -6.50 -19.27 -10.10
CA MET A 28 -7.31 -19.07 -8.88
C MET A 28 -8.15 -17.78 -8.93
N ARG A 29 -7.66 -16.74 -9.60
CA ARG A 29 -8.42 -15.49 -9.87
C ARG A 29 -9.60 -15.74 -10.82
N GLU A 30 -9.45 -16.65 -11.78
CA GLU A 30 -10.54 -17.10 -12.66
C GLU A 30 -11.51 -18.06 -11.94
N ALA A 31 -11.02 -18.99 -11.12
CA ALA A 31 -11.85 -19.96 -10.39
C ALA A 31 -12.81 -19.33 -9.37
N ALA A 32 -12.46 -18.17 -8.82
CA ALA A 32 -13.31 -17.41 -7.93
C ALA A 32 -14.58 -16.85 -8.62
N GLN A 33 -14.65 -16.90 -9.97
CA GLN A 33 -15.80 -16.44 -10.74
C GLN A 33 -16.94 -17.47 -10.87
N ASP A 34 -16.71 -18.77 -10.62
CA ASP A 34 -17.63 -19.82 -11.13
C ASP A 34 -18.22 -20.79 -10.08
N ARG A 35 -18.30 -20.40 -8.80
CA ARG A 35 -18.91 -21.23 -7.72
C ARG A 35 -18.42 -22.69 -7.64
N SER A 36 -17.32 -23.08 -8.30
CA SER A 36 -16.82 -24.45 -8.34
C SER A 36 -15.93 -24.77 -7.14
N PHE A 37 -16.47 -24.58 -5.94
CA PHE A 37 -15.80 -24.75 -4.65
C PHE A 37 -15.68 -26.23 -4.23
N GLU A 38 -16.68 -27.07 -4.51
CA GLU A 38 -16.69 -28.49 -4.09
C GLU A 38 -15.60 -29.34 -4.77
N ILE A 39 -15.10 -28.92 -5.93
CA ILE A 39 -14.13 -29.68 -6.72
C ILE A 39 -12.70 -29.46 -6.18
N ALA A 40 -12.41 -28.30 -5.60
CA ALA A 40 -11.08 -27.97 -5.09
C ALA A 40 -10.80 -28.65 -3.73
N GLU A 41 -11.81 -28.76 -2.87
CA GLU A 41 -11.72 -29.41 -1.56
C GLU A 41 -11.52 -30.93 -1.69
N ARG A 42 -12.18 -31.57 -2.66
CA ARG A 42 -12.02 -33.02 -2.93
C ARG A 42 -10.65 -33.40 -3.49
N GLY A 43 -9.91 -32.45 -4.07
CA GLY A 43 -8.60 -32.69 -4.69
C GLY A 43 -7.39 -32.60 -3.76
N SER A 44 -7.54 -32.16 -2.51
CA SER A 44 -6.42 -31.66 -1.69
C SER A 44 -5.71 -32.69 -0.79
N ARG A 45 -5.64 -33.97 -1.19
CA ARG A 45 -4.98 -35.05 -0.40
C ARG A 45 -3.44 -35.05 -0.45
N SER A 46 -2.80 -33.91 -0.74
CA SER A 46 -1.32 -33.79 -0.77
C SER A 46 -0.85 -32.57 0.02
N ALA A 47 0.46 -32.48 0.32
CA ALA A 47 1.07 -31.36 1.05
C ALA A 47 0.86 -29.97 0.39
N GLY A 48 0.44 -29.92 -0.88
CA GLY A 48 0.02 -28.67 -1.55
C GLY A 48 -1.41 -28.24 -1.25
N GLY A 49 -2.22 -29.12 -0.63
CA GLY A 49 -3.62 -28.86 -0.30
C GLY A 49 -3.81 -27.86 0.82
N ASP A 50 -3.01 -27.94 1.90
CA ASP A 50 -3.16 -27.04 3.04
C ASP A 50 -2.82 -25.59 2.68
N TRP A 51 -1.76 -25.38 1.89
CA TRP A 51 -1.43 -24.05 1.38
C TRP A 51 -2.57 -23.50 0.50
N PHE A 52 -3.17 -24.34 -0.33
CA PHE A 52 -4.29 -23.95 -1.18
C PHE A 52 -5.51 -23.56 -0.35
N VAL A 53 -5.87 -24.37 0.66
CA VAL A 53 -6.98 -24.08 1.57
C VAL A 53 -6.73 -22.81 2.37
N CYS A 54 -5.50 -22.56 2.85
CA CYS A 54 -5.13 -21.29 3.49
C CYS A 54 -5.38 -20.09 2.55
N ARG A 55 -4.91 -20.16 1.29
CA ARG A 55 -5.11 -19.07 0.32
C ARG A 55 -6.57 -18.86 -0.03
N LEU A 56 -7.34 -19.94 -0.13
CA LEU A 56 -8.78 -19.85 -0.34
C LEU A 56 -9.46 -19.15 0.85
N ALA A 57 -9.09 -19.52 2.07
CA ALA A 57 -9.60 -18.91 3.29
C ALA A 57 -9.24 -17.40 3.36
N GLU A 58 -8.03 -17.00 2.98
CA GLU A 58 -7.67 -15.58 2.84
C GLU A 58 -8.57 -14.85 1.84
N MET A 59 -8.77 -15.42 0.65
CA MET A 59 -9.64 -14.83 -0.38
C MET A 59 -11.09 -14.69 0.09
N LYS A 60 -11.58 -15.65 0.90
CA LYS A 60 -12.91 -15.58 1.50
C LYS A 60 -13.02 -14.44 2.51
N LEU A 61 -12.02 -14.27 3.36
CA LEU A 61 -11.97 -13.14 4.30
C LEU A 61 -11.88 -11.79 3.57
N ASP A 62 -11.17 -11.73 2.44
CA ASP A 62 -11.06 -10.49 1.64
C ASP A 62 -12.41 -10.03 1.06
N ILE A 63 -13.37 -10.94 0.87
CA ILE A 63 -14.74 -10.63 0.41
C ILE A 63 -15.78 -10.65 1.56
N GLY A 64 -15.34 -10.63 2.82
CA GLY A 64 -16.24 -10.60 3.97
C GLY A 64 -16.83 -11.97 4.39
N ASP A 65 -16.50 -13.07 3.70
CA ASP A 65 -17.02 -14.40 3.99
C ASP A 65 -16.23 -15.09 5.12
N VAL A 66 -16.55 -14.70 6.36
CA VAL A 66 -15.98 -15.32 7.57
C VAL A 66 -16.53 -16.73 7.84
N GLY A 67 -17.72 -17.05 7.29
CA GLY A 67 -18.43 -18.30 7.54
C GLY A 67 -17.63 -19.53 7.10
N HIS A 68 -16.92 -19.42 5.98
CA HIS A 68 -16.06 -20.51 5.49
C HIS A 68 -14.88 -20.81 6.43
N VAL A 69 -14.22 -19.76 6.94
CA VAL A 69 -13.09 -19.93 7.88
C VAL A 69 -13.57 -20.47 9.22
N LYS A 70 -14.74 -20.02 9.67
CA LYS A 70 -15.41 -20.56 10.86
C LYS A 70 -15.70 -22.04 10.72
N ALA A 71 -16.26 -22.49 9.59
CA ALA A 71 -16.52 -23.90 9.34
C ALA A 71 -15.23 -24.75 9.37
N LEU A 72 -14.15 -24.27 8.76
CA LEU A 72 -12.85 -24.93 8.81
C LEU A 72 -12.31 -25.02 10.25
N ARG A 73 -12.47 -23.96 11.04
CA ARG A 73 -12.04 -23.89 12.44
C ARG A 73 -12.81 -24.89 13.29
N ASP A 74 -14.14 -24.89 13.17
CA ASP A 74 -15.03 -25.74 13.93
C ASP A 74 -14.82 -27.23 13.56
N ALA A 75 -14.41 -27.52 12.32
CA ALA A 75 -13.96 -28.84 11.87
C ALA A 75 -12.54 -29.23 12.32
N GLY A 76 -11.82 -28.35 13.03
CA GLY A 76 -10.46 -28.61 13.50
C GLY A 76 -9.43 -28.75 12.36
N HIS A 77 -9.64 -28.05 11.24
CA HIS A 77 -8.81 -28.22 10.05
C HIS A 77 -7.32 -27.92 10.34
N LYS A 78 -6.42 -28.77 9.85
CA LYS A 78 -4.97 -28.71 10.16
C LYS A 78 -4.26 -27.43 9.67
N ILE A 79 -4.87 -26.66 8.78
CA ILE A 79 -4.30 -25.39 8.27
C ILE A 79 -3.92 -24.44 9.42
N PHE A 80 -4.71 -24.43 10.49
CA PHE A 80 -4.49 -23.58 11.65
C PHE A 80 -3.29 -23.99 12.49
N LYS A 81 -2.58 -25.08 12.17
CA LYS A 81 -1.30 -25.41 12.82
C LYS A 81 -0.12 -24.64 12.21
N SER A 82 -0.30 -24.04 11.03
CA SER A 82 0.74 -23.26 10.33
C SER A 82 0.68 -21.79 10.71
N GLN A 83 1.79 -21.06 10.55
CA GLN A 83 1.82 -19.60 10.75
C GLN A 83 0.85 -18.86 9.83
N ASP A 84 0.78 -19.25 8.54
CA ASP A 84 -0.16 -18.67 7.57
C ASP A 84 -1.62 -18.90 8.00
N GLY A 85 -1.95 -20.13 8.42
CA GLY A 85 -3.30 -20.45 8.90
C GLY A 85 -3.66 -19.75 10.20
N GLN A 86 -2.70 -19.55 11.12
CA GLN A 86 -2.90 -18.73 12.31
C GLN A 86 -3.18 -17.25 11.95
N GLY A 87 -2.55 -16.72 10.90
CA GLY A 87 -2.88 -15.40 10.36
C GLY A 87 -4.31 -15.31 9.81
N VAL A 88 -4.74 -16.33 9.07
CA VAL A 88 -6.14 -16.47 8.61
C VAL A 88 -7.11 -16.54 9.79
N LEU A 89 -6.80 -17.34 10.81
CA LEU A 89 -7.62 -17.46 12.01
C LEU A 89 -7.74 -16.13 12.75
N ALA A 90 -6.63 -15.41 12.95
CA ALA A 90 -6.63 -14.11 13.60
C ALA A 90 -7.52 -13.10 12.86
N ARG A 91 -7.43 -13.04 11.53
CA ARG A 91 -8.33 -12.19 10.72
C ARG A 91 -9.80 -12.57 10.88
N ALA A 92 -10.12 -13.86 10.83
CA ALA A 92 -11.50 -14.33 11.03
C ALA A 92 -12.03 -13.96 12.42
N LEU A 93 -11.23 -14.12 13.47
CA LEU A 93 -11.59 -13.74 14.83
C LEU A 93 -11.84 -12.23 14.97
N ILE A 94 -11.05 -11.40 14.31
CA ILE A 94 -11.29 -9.94 14.25
C ILE A 94 -12.65 -9.65 13.61
N MET A 95 -12.95 -10.28 12.48
CA MET A 95 -14.24 -10.11 11.78
C MET A 95 -15.43 -10.65 12.61
N GLU A 96 -15.20 -11.63 13.49
CA GLU A 96 -16.19 -12.12 14.46
C GLU A 96 -16.30 -11.23 15.72
N GLY A 97 -15.53 -10.15 15.84
CA GLY A 97 -15.48 -9.30 17.03
C GLY A 97 -14.70 -9.89 18.22
N ARG A 98 -14.00 -11.02 18.02
CA ARG A 98 -13.21 -11.73 19.04
C ARG A 98 -11.77 -11.20 19.09
N THR A 99 -11.64 -9.89 19.32
CA THR A 99 -10.38 -9.16 19.15
C THR A 99 -9.31 -9.55 20.18
N GLN A 100 -9.67 -9.89 21.41
CA GLN A 100 -8.68 -10.32 22.43
C GLN A 100 -8.03 -11.66 22.08
N GLU A 101 -8.79 -12.59 21.51
CA GLU A 101 -8.26 -13.88 21.05
C GLU A 101 -7.35 -13.72 19.84
N ALA A 102 -7.76 -12.86 18.88
CA ALA A 102 -6.95 -12.51 17.74
C ALA A 102 -5.64 -11.83 18.16
N GLU A 103 -5.68 -10.89 19.10
CA GLU A 103 -4.50 -10.20 19.64
C GLU A 103 -3.48 -11.21 20.17
N LYS A 104 -3.91 -12.19 20.97
CA LYS A 104 -3.02 -13.22 21.52
C LYS A 104 -2.32 -14.02 20.41
N ILE A 105 -3.05 -14.41 19.37
CA ILE A 105 -2.50 -15.14 18.22
C ILE A 105 -1.50 -14.24 17.47
N ILE A 106 -1.87 -12.99 17.21
CA ILE A 106 -1.03 -12.05 16.46
C ILE A 106 0.27 -11.78 17.22
N LEU A 107 0.23 -11.55 18.53
CA LEU A 107 1.44 -11.31 19.33
C LEU A 107 2.36 -12.53 19.37
N ASP A 108 1.82 -13.75 19.44
CA ASP A 108 2.62 -14.98 19.31
C ASP A 108 3.27 -15.11 17.92
N LEU A 109 2.52 -14.79 16.86
CA LEU A 109 3.05 -14.74 15.51
C LEU A 109 4.13 -13.66 15.36
N VAL A 110 3.98 -12.49 15.98
CA VAL A 110 5.02 -11.44 15.98
C VAL A 110 6.30 -11.95 16.64
N LEU A 111 6.22 -12.75 17.70
CA LEU A 111 7.42 -13.31 18.35
C LEU A 111 8.19 -14.28 17.44
N ARG A 112 7.47 -15.18 16.75
CA ARG A 112 8.03 -16.36 16.07
C ARG A 112 8.18 -16.24 14.56
N ASN A 113 7.46 -15.33 13.93
CA ASN A 113 7.45 -15.16 12.48
C ASN A 113 8.32 -13.97 12.10
N GLN A 114 9.20 -14.14 11.11
CA GLN A 114 10.05 -13.06 10.61
C GLN A 114 9.40 -12.27 9.45
N SER A 115 8.25 -12.72 8.94
CA SER A 115 7.43 -11.98 7.98
C SER A 115 6.86 -10.69 8.61
N PRO A 116 6.63 -9.63 7.82
CA PRO A 116 5.85 -8.47 8.27
C PRO A 116 4.36 -8.76 8.46
N ASP A 117 3.82 -9.86 7.93
CA ASP A 117 2.36 -10.07 7.89
C ASP A 117 1.67 -10.03 9.26
N PRO A 118 2.21 -10.63 10.34
CA PRO A 118 1.60 -10.49 11.67
C PRO A 118 1.54 -9.04 12.17
N LEU A 119 2.53 -8.22 11.84
CA LEU A 119 2.52 -6.81 12.21
C LEU A 119 1.42 -6.05 11.48
N ARG A 120 1.15 -6.42 10.23
CA ARG A 120 0.05 -5.83 9.45
C ARG A 120 -1.31 -6.13 10.06
N LEU A 121 -1.48 -7.30 10.68
CA LEU A 121 -2.70 -7.71 11.36
C LEU A 121 -2.98 -6.89 12.63
N LEU A 122 -1.95 -6.33 13.28
CA LEU A 122 -2.15 -5.48 14.46
C LEU A 122 -3.01 -4.25 14.12
N ARG A 123 -2.94 -3.75 12.89
CA ARG A 123 -3.72 -2.59 12.40
C ARG A 123 -5.21 -2.90 12.23
N LEU A 124 -5.58 -4.18 12.23
CA LEU A 124 -6.97 -4.62 12.18
C LEU A 124 -7.60 -4.72 13.57
N LEU A 125 -6.80 -4.67 14.64
CA LEU A 125 -7.31 -4.65 16.00
C LEU A 125 -7.77 -3.24 16.38
N PRO A 126 -8.73 -3.12 17.31
CA PRO A 126 -9.09 -1.83 17.88
C PRO A 126 -7.85 -1.11 18.44
N PRO A 127 -7.71 0.21 18.21
CA PRO A 127 -6.53 0.97 18.63
C PRO A 127 -6.58 1.29 20.13
N GLU A 128 -6.40 0.26 20.95
CA GLU A 128 -6.28 0.41 22.40
C GLU A 128 -4.88 0.90 22.78
N PRO A 129 -4.73 1.83 23.75
CA PRO A 129 -3.42 2.36 24.15
C PRO A 129 -2.39 1.27 24.49
N THR A 130 -2.83 0.18 25.13
CA THR A 130 -1.94 -0.92 25.53
C THR A 130 -1.49 -1.82 24.37
N LEU A 131 -2.14 -1.75 23.20
CA LEU A 131 -1.82 -2.58 22.05
C LEU A 131 -0.40 -2.28 21.54
N LEU A 132 -0.06 -1.00 21.43
CA LEU A 132 1.24 -0.56 20.95
C LEU A 132 2.37 -1.06 21.85
N ASP A 133 2.20 -0.99 23.17
CA ASP A 133 3.21 -1.47 24.13
C ASP A 133 3.42 -2.97 24.04
N LYS A 134 2.33 -3.75 23.97
CA LYS A 134 2.41 -5.20 23.79
C LYS A 134 3.08 -5.56 22.47
N ALA A 135 2.73 -4.86 21.39
CA ALA A 135 3.31 -5.04 20.06
C ALA A 135 4.81 -4.73 20.05
N CYS A 136 5.22 -3.59 20.64
CA CYS A 136 6.62 -3.22 20.79
C CYS A 136 7.40 -4.25 21.61
N ALA A 137 6.84 -4.70 22.74
CA ALA A 137 7.46 -5.71 23.60
C ALA A 137 7.61 -7.08 22.89
N ALA A 138 6.60 -7.51 22.13
CA ALA A 138 6.68 -8.71 21.31
C ALA A 138 7.72 -8.56 20.19
N PHE A 139 7.70 -7.43 19.47
CA PHE A 139 8.61 -7.17 18.36
C PHE A 139 10.08 -7.09 18.80
N GLN A 140 10.35 -6.43 19.94
CA GLN A 140 11.68 -6.33 20.53
C GLN A 140 12.28 -7.72 20.81
N ARG A 141 11.46 -8.63 21.36
CA ARG A 141 11.82 -10.01 21.71
C ARG A 141 11.80 -10.98 20.52
N SER A 142 11.33 -10.55 19.36
CA SER A 142 11.23 -11.43 18.20
C SER A 142 12.61 -11.85 17.67
N GLU A 143 12.62 -13.02 17.02
CA GLU A 143 13.81 -13.65 16.42
C GLU A 143 14.31 -12.96 15.12
N ARG A 144 13.76 -11.79 14.80
CA ARG A 144 14.19 -11.00 13.63
C ARG A 144 15.62 -10.51 13.81
N THR A 145 16.38 -10.51 12.71
CA THR A 145 17.67 -9.81 12.62
C THR A 145 17.48 -8.31 12.87
N SER A 146 18.54 -7.60 13.28
CA SER A 146 18.48 -6.14 13.46
C SER A 146 18.01 -5.44 12.18
N TYR A 147 18.52 -5.86 11.01
CA TYR A 147 18.07 -5.33 9.72
C TYR A 147 16.57 -5.54 9.50
N ARG A 148 16.02 -6.74 9.76
CA ARG A 148 14.58 -7.01 9.66
C ARG A 148 13.76 -6.19 10.65
N LYS A 149 14.26 -6.01 11.89
CA LYS A 149 13.60 -5.17 12.89
C LYS A 149 13.51 -3.73 12.40
N ALA A 150 14.57 -3.18 11.82
CA ALA A 150 14.56 -1.83 11.27
C ALA A 150 13.53 -1.65 10.14
N ILE A 151 13.57 -2.49 9.11
CA ILE A 151 12.70 -2.31 7.93
C ILE A 151 11.21 -2.58 8.24
N GLN A 152 10.93 -3.45 9.21
CA GLN A 152 9.56 -3.81 9.61
C GLN A 152 9.01 -2.95 10.76
N ALA A 153 9.83 -2.11 11.40
CA ALA A 153 9.39 -1.16 12.43
C ALA A 153 8.33 -0.17 11.90
N SER A 154 8.30 0.05 10.58
CA SER A 154 7.26 0.81 9.88
C SER A 154 5.84 0.36 10.22
N HIS A 155 5.61 -0.93 10.47
CA HIS A 155 4.29 -1.43 10.87
C HIS A 155 3.92 -1.07 12.31
N LEU A 156 4.90 -0.97 13.22
CA LEU A 156 4.63 -0.46 14.58
C LEU A 156 4.37 1.05 14.56
N VAL A 157 5.02 1.79 13.67
CA VAL A 157 4.72 3.21 13.43
C VAL A 157 3.26 3.39 12.99
N GLU A 158 2.76 2.53 12.09
CA GLU A 158 1.35 2.57 11.67
C GLU A 158 0.38 2.27 12.83
N VAL A 159 0.73 1.32 13.71
CA VAL A 159 -0.04 1.07 14.94
C VAL A 159 -0.01 2.29 15.86
N ALA A 160 1.14 2.93 16.02
CA ALA A 160 1.29 4.13 16.85
C ALA A 160 0.43 5.29 16.33
N VAL A 161 0.41 5.51 15.02
CA VAL A 161 -0.48 6.51 14.40
C VAL A 161 -1.95 6.14 14.63
N ALA A 162 -2.33 4.87 14.47
CA ALA A 162 -3.70 4.42 14.70
C ALA A 162 -4.16 4.61 16.16
N THR A 163 -3.24 4.51 17.13
CA THR A 163 -3.50 4.78 18.55
C THR A 163 -3.32 6.25 18.95
N GLY A 164 -3.03 7.15 17.99
CA GLY A 164 -2.82 8.58 18.24
C GLY A 164 -1.49 8.94 18.92
N ASP A 165 -0.53 8.02 18.98
CA ASP A 165 0.75 8.18 19.68
C ASP A 165 1.91 8.47 18.72
N VAL A 166 1.92 9.69 18.18
CA VAL A 166 2.92 10.14 17.20
C VAL A 166 4.32 10.17 17.81
N GLU A 167 4.46 10.57 19.07
CA GLU A 167 5.74 10.62 19.78
C GLU A 167 6.35 9.22 19.90
N ARG A 168 5.55 8.21 20.27
CA ARG A 168 6.02 6.82 20.28
C ARG A 168 6.40 6.33 18.90
N GLY A 169 5.67 6.76 17.86
CA GLY A 169 6.07 6.56 16.47
C GLY A 169 7.48 7.09 16.19
N LEU A 170 7.79 8.32 16.62
CA LEU A 170 9.12 8.92 16.45
C LEU A 170 10.20 8.15 17.22
N GLU A 171 9.91 7.67 18.43
CA GLU A 171 10.81 6.82 19.20
C GLU A 171 11.11 5.49 18.49
N ILE A 172 10.10 4.86 17.88
CA ILE A 172 10.26 3.66 17.08
C ILE A 172 11.21 3.93 15.90
N THR A 173 11.12 5.10 15.24
CA THR A 173 12.06 5.45 14.16
C THR A 173 13.50 5.65 14.66
N ASN A 174 13.69 6.21 15.85
CA ASN A 174 15.01 6.28 16.49
C ASN A 174 15.56 4.87 16.75
N GLN A 175 14.73 3.96 17.25
CA GLN A 175 15.10 2.57 17.47
C GLN A 175 15.43 1.83 16.16
N ALA A 176 14.70 2.12 15.08
CA ALA A 176 14.97 1.58 13.75
C ALA A 176 16.36 1.97 13.25
N LEU A 177 16.78 3.23 13.42
CA LEU A 177 18.15 3.64 13.08
C LEU A 177 19.20 2.90 13.90
N ARG A 178 18.98 2.71 15.21
CA ARG A 178 19.89 1.92 16.07
C ARG A 178 20.02 0.48 15.59
N TRP A 179 18.94 -0.11 15.09
CA TRP A 179 18.99 -1.46 14.52
C TRP A 179 19.63 -1.51 13.13
N LEU A 180 19.61 -0.43 12.35
CA LEU A 180 20.32 -0.36 11.06
C LEU A 180 21.82 -0.19 11.24
N ASP A 181 22.25 0.51 12.29
CA ASP A 181 23.66 0.80 12.55
C ASP A 181 24.49 -0.50 12.67
N GLY A 182 25.39 -0.72 11.72
CA GLY A 182 26.21 -1.94 11.63
C GLY A 182 25.47 -3.22 11.22
N ALA A 183 24.17 -3.15 10.90
CA ALA A 183 23.43 -4.33 10.46
C ALA A 183 23.73 -4.67 8.99
N LYS A 184 23.98 -5.96 8.72
CA LYS A 184 24.22 -6.46 7.37
C LYS A 184 22.94 -6.37 6.53
N PRO A 185 22.92 -5.61 5.44
CA PRO A 185 21.71 -5.49 4.62
C PRO A 185 21.39 -6.79 3.88
N GLU A 186 20.11 -7.13 3.84
CA GLU A 186 19.63 -8.22 2.97
C GLU A 186 19.55 -7.70 1.53
N ARG A 187 20.12 -8.44 0.57
CA ARG A 187 19.99 -8.08 -0.86
C ARG A 187 18.55 -8.26 -1.29
N VAL A 188 17.90 -7.16 -1.65
CA VAL A 188 16.56 -7.18 -2.23
C VAL A 188 16.64 -6.70 -3.67
N THR A 189 16.24 -7.56 -4.60
CA THR A 189 16.00 -7.16 -5.98
C THR A 189 14.55 -6.72 -6.09
N TYR A 190 14.35 -5.42 -6.32
CA TYR A 190 13.05 -4.89 -6.72
C TYR A 190 12.96 -4.97 -8.24
N SER A 191 11.92 -5.65 -8.73
CA SER A 191 11.47 -5.49 -10.11
C SER A 191 10.13 -4.78 -10.04
N GLU A 192 9.99 -3.68 -10.77
CA GLU A 192 8.69 -3.06 -10.97
C GLU A 192 7.99 -3.88 -12.06
N PRO A 193 6.88 -4.56 -11.74
CA PRO A 193 6.11 -5.25 -12.76
C PRO A 193 5.46 -4.20 -13.67
N ASP A 194 5.47 -4.45 -14.98
CA ASP A 194 4.54 -3.78 -15.89
C ASP A 194 3.11 -4.12 -15.44
N ARG A 195 2.33 -3.08 -15.15
CA ARG A 195 0.97 -3.17 -14.62
C ARG A 195 -0.01 -2.30 -15.39
N LEU A 196 0.32 -1.86 -16.59
CA LEU A 196 -0.56 -0.97 -17.35
C LEU A 196 -1.94 -1.60 -17.61
N GLU A 197 -1.97 -2.88 -17.99
CA GLU A 197 -3.23 -3.63 -18.15
C GLU A 197 -4.02 -3.75 -16.83
N ASP A 198 -3.31 -3.92 -15.71
CA ASP A 198 -3.91 -4.02 -14.38
C ASP A 198 -4.51 -2.67 -13.94
N LEU A 199 -3.83 -1.56 -14.24
CA LEU A 199 -4.31 -0.19 -14.00
C LEU A 199 -5.53 0.10 -14.87
N ASP A 200 -5.45 -0.16 -16.18
CA ASP A 200 -6.57 0.01 -17.12
C ASP A 200 -7.81 -0.76 -16.64
N LYS A 201 -7.62 -2.02 -16.20
CA LYS A 201 -8.72 -2.85 -15.70
C LYS A 201 -9.31 -2.31 -14.40
N ALA A 202 -8.47 -1.88 -13.47
CA ALA A 202 -8.91 -1.35 -12.19
C ALA A 202 -9.70 -0.04 -12.36
N LEU A 203 -9.24 0.86 -13.23
CA LEU A 203 -9.94 2.11 -13.53
C LEU A 203 -11.31 1.85 -14.19
N ALA A 204 -11.36 0.92 -15.14
CA ALA A 204 -12.61 0.53 -15.79
C ALA A 204 -13.62 -0.10 -14.82
N ASP A 205 -13.18 -1.00 -13.93
CA ASP A 205 -14.05 -1.60 -12.92
C ASP A 205 -14.49 -0.58 -11.86
N PHE A 206 -13.61 0.37 -11.52
CA PHE A 206 -13.94 1.44 -10.59
C PHE A 206 -14.98 2.39 -11.19
N HIS A 207 -14.87 2.73 -12.48
CA HIS A 207 -15.88 3.50 -13.20
C HIS A 207 -17.26 2.84 -13.15
N GLU A 208 -17.33 1.52 -13.42
CA GLU A 208 -18.59 0.76 -13.34
C GLU A 208 -19.16 0.74 -11.91
N LEU A 209 -18.31 0.58 -10.89
CA LEU A 209 -18.74 0.66 -9.48
C LEU A 209 -19.35 2.03 -9.17
N MET A 210 -18.74 3.10 -9.67
CA MET A 210 -19.12 4.48 -9.33
C MET A 210 -20.46 4.93 -9.94
N LYS A 211 -20.95 4.29 -11.02
CA LYS A 211 -22.26 4.61 -11.63
C LYS A 211 -23.43 4.57 -10.64
N GLY A 212 -23.35 3.71 -9.62
CA GLY A 212 -24.36 3.60 -8.56
C GLY A 212 -24.00 4.33 -7.26
N VAL A 213 -22.83 4.97 -7.19
CA VAL A 213 -22.27 5.55 -5.95
C VAL A 213 -22.26 7.08 -6.02
N GLY A 214 -21.81 7.65 -7.13
CA GLY A 214 -21.77 9.10 -7.32
C GLY A 214 -20.69 9.55 -8.29
N GLU A 215 -20.64 10.87 -8.49
CA GLU A 215 -19.67 11.51 -9.36
C GLU A 215 -18.25 11.47 -8.79
N PHE A 216 -17.27 11.22 -9.67
CA PHE A 216 -15.85 11.32 -9.37
C PHE A 216 -15.10 11.88 -10.59
N PHE A 217 -13.90 12.38 -10.38
CA PHE A 217 -13.05 12.94 -11.43
C PHE A 217 -11.60 12.48 -11.30
N LEU A 218 -10.89 12.44 -12.42
CA LEU A 218 -9.50 12.03 -12.50
C LEU A 218 -8.60 13.16 -11.98
N ILE A 219 -7.59 12.81 -11.19
CA ILE A 219 -6.62 13.76 -10.65
C ILE A 219 -5.19 13.22 -10.77
N SER A 220 -4.22 14.06 -10.39
CA SER A 220 -2.83 13.66 -10.12
C SER A 220 -2.21 12.77 -11.21
N GLY A 221 -1.56 11.65 -10.86
CA GLY A 221 -0.82 10.82 -11.82
C GLY A 221 -1.71 10.22 -12.90
N THR A 222 -2.95 9.89 -12.52
CA THR A 222 -3.97 9.35 -13.43
C THR A 222 -4.38 10.37 -14.50
N LEU A 223 -4.71 11.60 -14.10
CA LEU A 223 -5.02 12.68 -15.04
C LEU A 223 -3.80 13.06 -15.89
N LEU A 224 -2.63 13.16 -15.27
CA LEU A 224 -1.37 13.51 -15.93
C LEU A 224 -1.05 12.53 -17.06
N GLY A 225 -1.12 11.23 -16.80
CA GLY A 225 -0.91 10.20 -17.81
C GLY A 225 -1.88 10.37 -18.98
N ILE A 226 -3.18 10.45 -18.69
CA ILE A 226 -4.19 10.54 -19.74
C ILE A 226 -4.02 11.80 -20.59
N LYS A 227 -3.73 12.96 -19.99
CA LYS A 227 -3.55 14.22 -20.74
C LYS A 227 -2.21 14.32 -21.47
N ARG A 228 -1.13 13.75 -20.92
CA ARG A 228 0.22 13.84 -21.53
C ARG A 228 0.52 12.72 -22.52
N GLU A 229 0.14 11.50 -22.19
CA GLU A 229 0.59 10.27 -22.87
C GLU A 229 -0.58 9.53 -23.55
N ASN A 230 -1.82 10.00 -23.38
CA ASN A 230 -3.03 9.29 -23.82
C ASN A 230 -3.07 7.85 -23.28
N SER A 231 -2.48 7.64 -22.10
CA SER A 231 -2.28 6.37 -21.41
C SER A 231 -2.08 6.65 -19.93
N LEU A 232 -2.41 5.69 -19.05
CA LEU A 232 -1.90 5.75 -17.68
C LEU A 232 -0.36 5.66 -17.69
N LEU A 233 0.28 6.25 -16.68
CA LEU A 233 1.74 6.28 -16.58
C LEU A 233 2.26 4.85 -16.31
N GLU A 234 3.22 4.38 -17.12
CA GLU A 234 3.77 3.01 -17.04
C GLU A 234 4.32 2.66 -15.64
N PHE A 235 4.87 3.66 -14.96
CA PHE A 235 5.52 3.51 -13.65
C PHE A 235 4.57 3.77 -12.47
N ASP A 236 3.29 4.08 -12.75
CA ASP A 236 2.33 4.38 -11.68
C ASP A 236 1.97 3.13 -10.87
N LYS A 237 1.57 3.35 -9.61
CA LYS A 237 1.33 2.25 -8.66
C LYS A 237 -0.12 2.12 -8.26
N ASP A 238 -0.88 3.16 -8.50
CA ASP A 238 -2.24 3.41 -8.07
C ASP A 238 -2.99 4.24 -9.11
N ILE A 239 -4.28 4.43 -8.83
CA ILE A 239 -5.17 5.33 -9.54
C ILE A 239 -5.60 6.40 -8.55
N ASP A 240 -5.50 7.67 -8.93
CA ASP A 240 -5.94 8.79 -8.12
C ASP A 240 -7.23 9.38 -8.68
N VAL A 241 -8.24 9.51 -7.82
CA VAL A 241 -9.51 10.16 -8.16
C VAL A 241 -9.96 11.11 -7.07
N GLY A 242 -10.72 12.13 -7.44
CA GLY A 242 -11.33 13.10 -6.55
C GLY A 242 -12.83 12.93 -6.44
N VAL A 243 -13.37 13.24 -5.25
CA VAL A 243 -14.80 13.44 -4.99
C VAL A 243 -14.99 14.69 -4.15
N PHE A 244 -16.09 15.42 -4.32
CA PHE A 244 -16.40 16.60 -3.49
C PHE A 244 -17.42 16.34 -2.39
N ASP A 245 -18.30 15.36 -2.59
CA ASP A 245 -19.37 15.05 -1.64
C ASP A 245 -18.89 13.95 -0.67
N PRO A 246 -18.77 14.24 0.64
CA PRO A 246 -18.44 13.23 1.64
C PRO A 246 -19.39 12.02 1.64
N ALA A 247 -20.67 12.22 1.27
CA ALA A 247 -21.62 11.12 1.20
C ALA A 247 -21.31 10.15 0.05
N VAL A 248 -20.56 10.56 -0.98
CA VAL A 248 -20.03 9.64 -2.01
C VAL A 248 -19.02 8.68 -1.38
N VAL A 249 -18.17 9.17 -0.48
CA VAL A 249 -17.17 8.35 0.25
C VAL A 249 -17.88 7.29 1.10
N GLU A 250 -18.93 7.69 1.82
CA GLU A 250 -19.74 6.77 2.63
C GLU A 250 -20.45 5.70 1.78
N ARG A 251 -21.07 6.11 0.66
CA ARG A 251 -21.71 5.17 -0.28
C ARG A 251 -20.69 4.24 -0.93
N LEU A 252 -19.49 4.73 -1.25
CA LEU A 252 -18.41 3.91 -1.78
C LEU A 252 -17.99 2.83 -0.79
N ALA A 253 -17.83 3.18 0.50
CA ALA A 253 -17.50 2.22 1.54
C ALA A 253 -18.54 1.09 1.64
N GLN A 254 -19.84 1.43 1.53
CA GLN A 254 -20.93 0.45 1.50
C GLN A 254 -20.88 -0.43 0.23
N ALA A 255 -20.71 0.18 -0.94
CA ALA A 255 -20.67 -0.52 -2.22
C ALA A 255 -19.48 -1.49 -2.30
N VAL A 256 -18.33 -1.10 -1.78
CA VAL A 256 -17.13 -1.95 -1.69
C VAL A 256 -17.37 -3.15 -0.78
N GLY A 257 -18.11 -2.98 0.33
CA GLY A 257 -18.49 -4.10 1.20
C GLY A 257 -19.29 -5.21 0.50
N SER A 258 -19.92 -4.90 -0.63
CA SER A 258 -20.67 -5.86 -1.47
C SER A 258 -19.98 -6.17 -2.80
N SER A 259 -18.77 -5.63 -3.04
CA SER A 259 -18.06 -5.75 -4.29
C SER A 259 -17.21 -7.02 -4.34
N PHE A 260 -17.21 -7.69 -5.49
CA PHE A 260 -16.26 -8.77 -5.77
C PHE A 260 -14.94 -8.25 -6.36
N ALA A 261 -14.95 -7.04 -6.93
CA ALA A 261 -13.79 -6.47 -7.61
C ALA A 261 -12.89 -5.69 -6.64
N PHE A 262 -13.47 -5.09 -5.59
CA PHE A 262 -12.77 -4.20 -4.67
C PHE A 262 -12.95 -4.63 -3.22
N ALA A 263 -11.90 -4.42 -2.44
CA ALA A 263 -11.91 -4.53 -0.97
C ALA A 263 -11.41 -3.21 -0.37
N PRO A 264 -11.81 -2.85 0.86
CA PRO A 264 -11.28 -1.66 1.52
C PRO A 264 -9.79 -1.83 1.81
N ASP A 265 -8.99 -0.79 1.61
CA ASP A 265 -7.61 -0.75 2.11
C ASP A 265 -7.57 -0.03 3.47
N ILE A 266 -7.26 -0.80 4.51
CA ILE A 266 -7.23 -0.36 5.90
C ILE A 266 -6.06 0.56 6.24
N SER A 267 -5.10 0.74 5.33
CA SER A 267 -3.92 1.60 5.54
C SER A 267 -4.11 3.02 5.01
N SER A 268 -5.36 3.50 5.00
CA SER A 268 -5.72 4.82 4.48
C SER A 268 -5.01 5.93 5.25
N ASN A 269 -4.04 6.55 4.57
CA ASN A 269 -3.34 7.76 4.97
C ASN A 269 -3.85 8.98 4.18
N ILE A 270 -5.08 8.89 3.66
CA ILE A 270 -5.75 9.93 2.89
C ILE A 270 -7.02 10.38 3.60
N ASP A 271 -7.42 11.61 3.36
CA ASP A 271 -8.72 12.17 3.68
C ASP A 271 -9.67 11.75 2.55
N GLY A 272 -10.41 10.67 2.79
CA GLY A 272 -11.18 9.97 1.77
C GLY A 272 -11.24 8.47 2.00
N PHE A 273 -11.24 7.68 0.93
CA PHE A 273 -11.35 6.23 1.02
C PHE A 273 -10.44 5.51 0.01
N LYS A 274 -9.64 4.58 0.52
CA LYS A 274 -8.73 3.79 -0.32
C LYS A 274 -9.34 2.44 -0.58
N VAL A 275 -9.39 2.04 -1.85
CA VAL A 275 -9.87 0.72 -2.25
C VAL A 275 -8.78 -0.04 -2.97
N LYS A 276 -8.80 -1.36 -2.83
CA LYS A 276 -7.88 -2.26 -3.51
C LYS A 276 -8.64 -3.14 -4.48
N HIS A 277 -8.32 -3.01 -5.75
CA HIS A 277 -8.82 -3.92 -6.77
C HIS A 277 -8.20 -5.31 -6.57
N ARG A 278 -8.96 -6.37 -6.91
CA ARG A 278 -8.54 -7.77 -6.79
C ARG A 278 -7.26 -8.14 -7.56
N ASN A 279 -6.88 -7.37 -8.58
CA ASN A 279 -5.59 -7.57 -9.25
C ASN A 279 -4.40 -7.02 -8.45
N GLY A 280 -4.65 -6.16 -7.47
CA GLY A 280 -3.67 -5.58 -6.55
C GLY A 280 -3.46 -4.07 -6.70
N VAL A 281 -4.06 -3.43 -7.71
CA VAL A 281 -4.03 -1.97 -7.89
C VAL A 281 -4.83 -1.29 -6.77
N LEU A 282 -4.28 -0.20 -6.24
CA LEU A 282 -4.98 0.68 -5.30
C LEU A 282 -5.66 1.81 -6.09
N VAL A 283 -6.84 2.21 -5.64
CA VAL A 283 -7.51 3.43 -6.07
C VAL A 283 -7.64 4.32 -4.84
N ASP A 284 -6.96 5.45 -4.88
CA ASP A 284 -6.98 6.47 -3.85
C ASP A 284 -8.10 7.48 -4.18
N VAL A 285 -9.19 7.44 -3.41
CA VAL A 285 -10.33 8.35 -3.58
C VAL A 285 -10.21 9.50 -2.59
N PHE A 286 -9.77 10.65 -3.07
CA PHE A 286 -9.52 11.83 -2.27
C PHE A 286 -10.76 12.72 -2.15
N LEU A 287 -11.15 13.00 -0.91
CA LEU A 287 -12.15 14.03 -0.64
C LEU A 287 -11.54 15.41 -0.88
N HIS A 288 -12.16 16.17 -1.77
CA HIS A 288 -11.80 17.54 -2.10
C HIS A 288 -12.65 18.52 -1.31
N HIS A 289 -11.99 19.48 -0.69
CA HIS A 289 -12.59 20.52 0.14
C HIS A 289 -12.44 21.86 -0.56
N VAL A 290 -13.49 22.69 -0.52
CA VAL A 290 -13.48 24.03 -1.12
C VAL A 290 -13.45 25.06 0.00
N GLU A 291 -12.43 25.92 -0.02
CA GLU A 291 -12.25 27.00 0.95
C GLU A 291 -11.99 28.32 0.22
N GLY A 292 -13.04 29.12 0.05
CA GLY A 292 -12.98 30.35 -0.74
C GLY A 292 -12.63 30.04 -2.20
N ASP A 293 -11.49 30.57 -2.66
CA ASP A 293 -10.93 30.35 -3.99
C ASP A 293 -9.83 29.28 -4.02
N SER A 294 -9.72 28.46 -2.97
CA SER A 294 -8.85 27.30 -2.90
C SER A 294 -9.65 25.99 -2.91
N VAL A 295 -9.07 24.96 -3.50
CA VAL A 295 -9.55 23.59 -3.44
C VAL A 295 -8.40 22.72 -3.00
N TRP A 296 -8.55 21.99 -1.91
CA TRP A 296 -7.49 21.12 -1.41
C TRP A 296 -7.97 19.69 -1.22
N HIS A 297 -7.03 18.76 -1.37
CA HIS A 297 -7.19 17.37 -0.99
C HIS A 297 -5.92 16.86 -0.31
N GLY A 298 -5.96 15.68 0.29
CA GLY A 298 -4.74 15.03 0.76
C GLY A 298 -4.99 14.03 1.87
N GLY A 299 -4.25 14.14 2.97
CA GLY A 299 -4.32 13.25 4.11
C GLY A 299 -3.98 13.95 5.42
N PRO A 300 -3.76 13.20 6.51
CA PRO A 300 -3.53 13.78 7.83
C PRO A 300 -2.17 14.50 7.94
N ALA A 301 -1.15 14.07 7.18
CA ALA A 301 0.17 14.69 7.21
C ALA A 301 0.35 15.84 6.20
N HIS A 302 -0.21 15.68 5.00
CA HIS A 302 0.01 16.59 3.86
C HIS A 302 -1.31 16.89 3.17
N VAL A 303 -1.41 18.11 2.64
CA VAL A 303 -2.46 18.52 1.71
C VAL A 303 -1.82 19.14 0.47
N TRP A 304 -2.56 19.13 -0.64
CA TRP A 304 -2.20 19.75 -1.90
C TRP A 304 -3.27 20.79 -2.23
N ASP A 305 -2.88 22.06 -2.26
CA ASP A 305 -3.75 23.22 -2.42
C ASP A 305 -3.77 23.67 -3.90
N ASN A 306 -4.89 23.52 -4.58
CA ASN A 306 -5.09 24.06 -5.92
C ASN A 306 -5.90 25.34 -5.87
N SER A 307 -5.67 26.25 -6.81
CA SER A 307 -6.63 27.32 -7.01
C SER A 307 -7.94 26.71 -7.49
N LYS A 308 -9.08 27.26 -7.05
CA LYS A 308 -10.37 26.92 -7.62
C LYS A 308 -10.34 27.17 -9.13
N TRP A 309 -10.79 26.18 -9.89
CA TRP A 309 -10.71 26.14 -11.35
C TRP A 309 -12.07 26.36 -12.03
N TRP A 310 -13.06 26.82 -11.27
CA TRP A 310 -14.39 27.14 -11.79
C TRP A 310 -14.98 28.35 -11.06
N SER A 311 -15.73 29.13 -11.81
CA SER A 311 -16.58 30.21 -11.32
C SER A 311 -18.06 29.82 -11.37
N ARG A 312 -18.97 30.73 -10.98
CA ARG A 312 -20.42 30.46 -10.98
C ARG A 312 -20.96 30.08 -12.36
N ASP A 313 -20.39 30.67 -13.40
CA ASP A 313 -20.85 30.54 -14.79
C ASP A 313 -19.91 29.68 -15.65
N GLU A 314 -18.95 29.01 -15.04
CA GLU A 314 -17.98 28.14 -15.71
C GLU A 314 -18.24 26.68 -15.34
N GLU A 315 -18.00 25.78 -16.28
CA GLU A 315 -18.08 24.35 -16.02
C GLU A 315 -17.01 23.94 -15.01
N LYS A 316 -17.42 23.13 -14.05
CA LYS A 316 -16.51 22.60 -13.03
C LYS A 316 -15.62 21.49 -13.58
N PHE A 317 -16.14 20.72 -14.54
CA PHE A 317 -15.49 19.56 -15.11
C PHE A 317 -15.54 19.55 -16.63
N GLU A 318 -14.50 18.99 -17.23
CA GLU A 318 -14.47 18.61 -18.64
C GLU A 318 -14.60 17.08 -18.75
N THR A 319 -15.29 16.60 -19.79
CA THR A 319 -15.32 15.17 -20.12
C THR A 319 -14.05 14.76 -20.86
N VAL A 320 -13.39 13.71 -20.37
CA VAL A 320 -12.21 13.09 -20.97
C VAL A 320 -12.54 11.64 -21.33
N THR A 321 -12.47 11.31 -22.62
CA THR A 321 -12.67 9.93 -23.09
C THR A 321 -11.36 9.15 -23.03
N TYR A 322 -11.32 8.06 -22.27
CA TYR A 322 -10.19 7.14 -22.20
C TYR A 322 -10.64 5.70 -22.35
N LYS A 323 -10.02 4.95 -23.29
CA LYS A 323 -10.34 3.54 -23.59
C LYS A 323 -11.85 3.28 -23.77
N GLY A 324 -12.53 4.21 -24.44
CA GLY A 324 -13.97 4.11 -24.75
C GLY A 324 -14.93 4.39 -23.59
N ARG A 325 -14.45 5.00 -22.50
CA ARG A 325 -15.27 5.47 -21.37
C ARG A 325 -15.04 6.95 -21.14
N ASP A 326 -16.09 7.62 -20.71
CA ASP A 326 -16.06 9.03 -20.37
C ASP A 326 -15.83 9.20 -18.86
N TYR A 327 -14.85 10.03 -18.53
CA TYR A 327 -14.47 10.42 -17.19
C TYR A 327 -14.57 11.93 -17.05
N LEU A 328 -14.66 12.42 -15.82
CA LEU A 328 -14.53 13.84 -15.53
C LEU A 328 -13.08 14.18 -15.19
N ALA A 329 -12.66 15.39 -15.54
CA ALA A 329 -11.42 16.01 -15.09
C ALA A 329 -11.70 17.47 -14.69
N PRO A 330 -10.85 18.12 -13.88
CA PRO A 330 -10.92 19.58 -13.70
C PRO A 330 -11.03 20.29 -15.05
N ALA A 331 -11.98 21.22 -15.19
CA ALA A 331 -12.21 21.90 -16.48
C ALA A 331 -10.96 22.65 -16.96
N ASP A 332 -10.23 23.30 -16.05
CA ASP A 332 -8.90 23.85 -16.30
C ASP A 332 -7.81 22.87 -15.81
N TRP A 333 -7.72 21.72 -16.47
CA TRP A 333 -6.75 20.67 -16.14
C TRP A 333 -5.29 21.12 -16.38
N ASP A 334 -5.03 22.06 -17.30
CA ASP A 334 -3.68 22.58 -17.54
C ASP A 334 -3.19 23.39 -16.33
N LYS A 335 -4.02 24.28 -15.79
CA LYS A 335 -3.74 24.97 -14.52
C LYS A 335 -3.59 24.00 -13.37
N TYR A 336 -4.51 23.05 -13.22
CA TYR A 336 -4.45 22.02 -12.17
C TYR A 336 -3.12 21.26 -12.21
N LEU A 337 -2.73 20.72 -13.37
CA LEU A 337 -1.46 19.98 -13.51
C LEU A 337 -0.24 20.88 -13.32
N THR A 338 -0.31 22.16 -13.73
CA THR A 338 0.78 23.13 -13.52
C THR A 338 1.00 23.41 -12.04
N GLU A 339 -0.07 23.57 -11.25
CA GLU A 339 0.05 23.75 -9.81
C GLU A 339 0.57 22.47 -9.11
N ASN A 340 0.19 21.29 -9.59
CA ASN A 340 0.60 20.01 -9.00
C ASN A 340 2.05 19.61 -9.31
N TYR A 341 2.58 19.99 -10.48
CA TYR A 341 3.85 19.45 -10.99
C TYR A 341 4.82 20.51 -11.55
N GLY A 342 4.39 21.77 -11.72
CA GLY A 342 5.15 22.77 -12.46
C GLY A 342 5.15 22.46 -13.95
N ASP A 343 6.32 22.15 -14.53
CA ASP A 343 6.41 21.70 -15.93
C ASP A 343 5.98 20.23 -16.06
N TRP A 344 4.66 20.02 -16.06
CA TRP A 344 4.06 18.69 -16.13
C TRP A 344 4.25 18.00 -17.50
N ARG A 345 4.56 18.77 -18.54
CA ARG A 345 4.75 18.27 -19.91
C ARG A 345 6.07 17.51 -20.06
N SER A 346 7.09 17.87 -19.26
CA SER A 346 8.36 17.16 -19.19
C SER A 346 8.26 15.93 -18.28
N PRO A 347 8.51 14.70 -18.78
CA PRO A 347 8.39 13.49 -17.96
C PRO A 347 9.42 13.43 -16.83
N VAL A 348 8.94 13.30 -15.58
CA VAL A 348 9.77 13.03 -14.40
C VAL A 348 9.43 11.64 -13.86
N ARG A 349 10.32 10.65 -14.10
CA ARG A 349 10.05 9.24 -13.78
C ARG A 349 10.00 8.94 -12.28
N GLN A 350 10.79 9.63 -11.47
CA GLN A 350 10.87 9.43 -10.02
C GLN A 350 10.32 10.64 -9.29
N TYR A 351 9.03 10.91 -9.50
CA TYR A 351 8.32 11.99 -8.85
C TYR A 351 7.71 11.53 -7.52
N ASN A 352 7.83 12.34 -6.48
CA ASN A 352 7.20 12.11 -5.19
C ASN A 352 6.39 13.32 -4.76
N ALA A 353 5.06 13.24 -4.87
CA ALA A 353 4.15 14.34 -4.52
C ALA A 353 4.28 14.80 -3.06
N SER A 354 4.73 13.95 -2.13
CA SER A 354 4.93 14.32 -0.72
C SER A 354 6.25 15.06 -0.48
N LEU A 355 7.15 15.11 -1.46
CA LEU A 355 8.45 15.79 -1.37
C LEU A 355 8.54 16.97 -2.34
N GLU A 356 8.04 16.80 -3.56
CA GLU A 356 8.36 17.63 -4.72
C GLU A 356 7.18 18.48 -5.23
N ALA A 357 5.94 18.19 -4.84
CA ALA A 357 4.78 18.93 -5.35
C ALA A 357 4.81 20.41 -4.93
N PRO A 358 4.76 21.36 -5.90
CA PRO A 358 4.83 22.80 -5.60
C PRO A 358 3.66 23.27 -4.74
N ASN A 359 2.49 22.67 -4.93
CA ASN A 359 1.27 22.99 -4.20
C ASN A 359 1.10 22.24 -2.87
N ARG A 360 2.13 21.53 -2.40
CA ARG A 360 2.06 20.79 -1.13
C ARG A 360 2.22 21.70 0.08
N ARG A 361 1.39 21.47 1.10
CA ARG A 361 1.52 22.05 2.43
C ARG A 361 1.45 20.98 3.52
N LEU A 362 2.13 21.22 4.64
CA LEU A 362 2.03 20.35 5.82
C LEU A 362 0.70 20.62 6.54
N ARG A 363 -0.09 19.56 6.77
CA ARG A 363 -1.30 19.62 7.60
C ARG A 363 -0.96 19.35 9.07
N ASP A 364 -0.13 18.34 9.31
CA ASP A 364 0.40 18.00 10.63
C ASP A 364 1.91 17.79 10.53
N ALA A 365 2.67 18.68 11.17
CA ALA A 365 4.13 18.66 11.12
C ALA A 365 4.74 17.43 11.83
N GLY A 366 4.09 16.93 12.89
CA GLY A 366 4.54 15.75 13.64
C GLY A 366 4.40 14.47 12.81
N LEU A 367 3.24 14.27 12.19
CA LEU A 367 2.98 13.15 11.28
C LEU A 367 3.84 13.24 10.01
N ALA A 368 3.97 14.44 9.42
CA ALA A 368 4.84 14.63 8.26
C ALA A 368 6.31 14.30 8.58
N ARG A 369 6.79 14.70 9.77
CA ARG A 369 8.11 14.33 10.28
C ARG A 369 8.23 12.82 10.42
N LEU A 370 7.29 12.16 11.09
CA LEU A 370 7.26 10.72 11.31
C LEU A 370 7.32 9.92 10.00
N TYR A 371 6.46 10.25 9.03
CA TYR A 371 6.45 9.57 7.73
C TYR A 371 7.71 9.80 6.91
N SER A 372 8.32 10.99 7.02
CA SER A 372 9.61 11.26 6.39
C SER A 372 10.71 10.36 6.96
N ARG A 373 10.76 10.18 8.29
CA ARG A 373 11.69 9.25 8.96
C ARG A 373 11.47 7.80 8.54
N GLN A 374 10.20 7.38 8.42
CA GLN A 374 9.84 6.04 7.91
C GLN A 374 10.31 5.84 6.45
N ASN A 375 10.16 6.87 5.62
CA ASN A 375 10.59 6.85 4.22
C ASN A 375 12.11 6.72 4.07
N PHE A 376 12.92 7.26 4.97
CA PHE A 376 14.38 7.08 4.92
C PHE A 376 14.76 5.60 5.00
N VAL A 377 14.18 4.87 5.96
CA VAL A 377 14.40 3.43 6.13
C VAL A 377 13.95 2.65 4.88
N LYS A 378 12.79 3.03 4.32
CA LYS A 378 12.25 2.44 3.09
C LYS A 378 13.18 2.66 1.89
N TYR A 379 13.65 3.87 1.64
CA TYR A 379 14.54 4.17 0.51
C TYR A 379 15.91 3.52 0.68
N TYR A 380 16.45 3.52 1.90
CA TYR A 380 17.68 2.78 2.22
C TYR A 380 17.53 1.28 1.94
N HIS A 381 16.44 0.66 2.39
CA HIS A 381 16.15 -0.76 2.13
C HIS A 381 16.00 -1.08 0.64
N ARG A 382 15.37 -0.17 -0.11
CA ARG A 382 15.17 -0.29 -1.56
C ARG A 382 16.39 -0.02 -2.42
N ALA A 383 17.49 0.36 -1.78
CA ALA A 383 18.66 0.83 -2.49
C ALA A 383 18.39 2.04 -3.41
N ASP A 384 17.44 2.91 -3.02
CA ASP A 384 17.03 4.10 -3.77
C ASP A 384 17.70 5.35 -3.19
N PHE A 385 18.98 5.55 -3.53
CA PHE A 385 19.80 6.61 -2.95
C PHE A 385 19.40 8.01 -3.40
N GLN A 386 18.93 8.15 -4.64
CA GLN A 386 18.45 9.44 -5.14
C GLN A 386 17.24 9.90 -4.34
N MET A 387 16.26 9.02 -4.13
CA MET A 387 15.09 9.35 -3.33
C MET A 387 15.45 9.53 -1.84
N LEU A 388 16.40 8.76 -1.30
CA LEU A 388 16.89 8.95 0.07
C LEU A 388 17.48 10.35 0.29
N LEU A 389 18.38 10.79 -0.60
CA LEU A 389 18.99 12.11 -0.51
C LEU A 389 17.96 13.24 -0.66
N ARG A 390 17.03 13.12 -1.62
CA ARG A 390 15.94 14.08 -1.79
C ARG A 390 15.06 14.16 -0.55
N ALA A 391 14.70 13.01 0.03
CA ALA A 391 13.91 12.95 1.26
C ALA A 391 14.65 13.59 2.45
N MET A 392 15.97 13.35 2.57
CA MET A 392 16.79 13.99 3.62
C MET A 392 16.86 15.52 3.45
N ALA A 393 17.05 16.01 2.22
CA ALA A 393 17.07 17.45 1.95
C ALA A 393 15.71 18.10 2.23
N ALA A 394 14.61 17.47 1.79
CA ALA A 394 13.26 17.95 2.07
C ALA A 394 12.94 17.96 3.58
N TYR A 395 13.39 16.94 4.31
CA TYR A 395 13.28 16.88 5.77
C TYR A 395 14.05 18.02 6.44
N GLU A 396 15.30 18.25 6.02
CA GLU A 396 16.15 19.31 6.58
C GLU A 396 15.55 20.70 6.32
N ALA A 397 15.02 20.93 5.12
CA ALA A 397 14.33 22.18 4.79
C ALA A 397 13.07 22.40 5.63
N ALA A 398 12.29 21.34 5.88
CA ALA A 398 11.02 21.43 6.62
C ALA A 398 11.18 21.44 8.15
N PHE A 399 12.18 20.75 8.69
CA PHE A 399 12.30 20.47 10.13
C PHE A 399 13.67 20.81 10.73
N GLY A 400 14.64 21.23 9.92
CA GLY A 400 16.01 21.49 10.33
C GLY A 400 16.87 20.23 10.47
N ALA A 401 18.16 20.45 10.76
CA ALA A 401 19.15 19.40 10.96
C ALA A 401 19.12 18.84 12.40
N ASP A 402 18.04 18.14 12.75
CA ASP A 402 17.90 17.54 14.07
C ASP A 402 18.84 16.34 14.30
N ALA A 403 18.93 15.87 15.55
CA ALA A 403 19.76 14.74 15.92
C ALA A 403 19.40 13.44 15.17
N PHE A 404 18.14 13.27 14.76
CA PHE A 404 17.73 12.12 13.97
C PHE A 404 18.35 12.18 12.58
N LEU A 405 18.25 13.32 11.88
CA LEU A 405 18.79 13.47 10.53
C LEU A 405 20.31 13.26 10.52
N LEU A 406 21.03 13.84 11.49
CA LEU A 406 22.48 13.65 11.61
C LEU A 406 22.85 12.17 11.80
N ASN A 407 22.11 11.45 12.64
CA ASN A 407 22.32 10.02 12.84
C ASN A 407 21.93 9.20 11.60
N ALA A 408 20.85 9.56 10.91
CA ALA A 408 20.45 8.90 9.67
C ALA A 408 21.51 9.08 8.58
N LYS A 409 22.06 10.29 8.41
CA LYS A 409 23.17 10.57 7.49
C LYS A 409 24.40 9.70 7.83
N ARG A 410 24.77 9.59 9.11
CA ARG A 410 25.87 8.71 9.55
C ARG A 410 25.59 7.24 9.21
N VAL A 411 24.43 6.71 9.58
CA VAL A 411 24.11 5.27 9.43
C VAL A 411 23.92 4.87 7.97
N MET A 412 23.24 5.72 7.19
CA MET A 412 22.79 5.36 5.83
C MET A 412 23.73 5.84 4.73
N LEU A 413 24.59 6.83 4.99
CA LEU A 413 25.49 7.40 3.98
C LEU A 413 26.98 7.14 4.27
N ALA A 414 27.39 6.95 5.53
CA ALA A 414 28.82 6.94 5.90
C ALA A 414 29.53 5.59 5.74
N ASP A 415 28.83 4.47 5.51
CA ASP A 415 29.48 3.15 5.33
C ASP A 415 29.73 2.85 3.85
N SER A 416 30.77 3.48 3.28
CA SER A 416 31.22 3.26 1.90
C SER A 416 32.15 2.05 1.73
N ARG A 417 32.10 1.05 2.62
CA ARG A 417 32.85 -0.20 2.43
C ARG A 417 32.22 -0.97 1.28
N GLU A 418 32.95 -1.03 0.17
CA GLU A 418 32.52 -1.56 -1.13
C GLU A 418 31.95 -2.98 -1.04
N ASP A 419 32.29 -3.76 -0.02
CA ASP A 419 31.99 -5.19 0.09
C ASP A 419 30.78 -5.50 0.99
N ALA A 420 30.37 -4.54 1.84
CA ALA A 420 29.29 -4.71 2.83
C ALA A 420 28.01 -3.96 2.46
N HIS A 421 28.11 -2.98 1.57
CA HIS A 421 26.96 -2.23 1.07
C HIS A 421 26.17 -3.12 0.09
N PRO A 422 24.81 -3.12 0.09
CA PRO A 422 24.01 -3.86 -0.89
C PRO A 422 24.23 -3.42 -2.36
N PHE A 423 25.14 -2.47 -2.56
CA PHE A 423 25.40 -1.72 -3.78
C PHE A 423 26.82 -1.92 -4.33
N ALA A 424 27.58 -2.90 -3.83
CA ALA A 424 28.90 -3.29 -4.36
C ALA A 424 28.95 -3.48 -5.90
N ALA A 425 27.78 -3.61 -6.56
CA ALA A 425 27.64 -3.92 -7.97
C ALA A 425 26.92 -2.86 -8.82
N THR A 426 26.51 -1.71 -8.26
CA THR A 426 25.86 -0.62 -9.03
C THR A 426 26.85 0.52 -9.30
N PRO A 427 27.02 0.98 -10.56
CA PRO A 427 27.91 2.09 -10.86
C PRO A 427 27.44 3.33 -10.09
N ARG A 428 28.31 3.92 -9.28
CA ARG A 428 28.03 5.22 -8.64
C ARG A 428 27.77 6.25 -9.75
N PRO A 429 26.69 7.04 -9.69
CA PRO A 429 26.56 8.21 -10.55
C PRO A 429 27.77 9.11 -10.28
N ARG A 430 28.50 9.48 -11.34
CA ARG A 430 29.51 10.54 -11.22
C ARG A 430 28.76 11.79 -10.74
N LEU A 431 29.12 12.29 -9.56
CA LEU A 431 28.82 13.67 -9.19
C LEU A 431 29.26 14.54 -10.37
N LEU A 432 28.30 15.21 -11.01
CA LEU A 432 28.60 16.26 -11.97
C LEU A 432 29.36 17.33 -11.19
N ALA A 433 30.67 17.38 -11.43
CA ALA A 433 31.49 18.49 -10.99
C ALA A 433 31.02 19.75 -11.74
N ASP A 434 30.97 20.86 -11.01
CA ASP A 434 30.65 22.18 -11.52
C ASP A 434 31.38 22.50 -12.83
N THR A 435 30.60 22.85 -13.86
CA THR A 435 31.00 23.73 -14.97
C THR A 435 29.80 24.54 -15.42
#